data_AF-A0A8J7NAQ4-F1
#
_entry.id   AF-A0A8J7NAQ4-F1
#
_cell.length_a   1.000
_cell.length_b   1.000
_cell.length_c   1.000
_cell.angle_alpha   90.00
_cell.angle_beta   90.00
_cell.angle_gamma   90.00
#
_symmetry.space_group_name_H-M   'P 1'
#
loop_
_entity.id
_entity.type
_entity.pdbx_description
1 polymer ?
#
loop_
_entity_poly.entity_id
_entity_poly.type
_entity_poly.pdbx_seq_one_letter_code
_entity_poly.pdbx_strand_id
1 'polypeptide(L)'
;LLRDAGTWFHYSIDYRIGTRYMGDHIVDNFKREAMRNPFLRDLLLSDSIFIASNLTFNNLAPLSTYLGKPGNPEKGGLPFEDYMRRQEQHRQAEIAALLDTPSFVHRAEDLYGYRNFVCDSGGSICEVVDPDDPADLVLNALADQLLLIWIEGTEAHTAELIRRFDRDPKPMYYRPDFLRAKWAEYLDQEGIAETAVDPDAFVRWTYAQALAHRQPLYAAMARNWGIKVRAEDVARVSDAEGFSQLVTQALEAL
;
A
#
# COMPACT_ATOMS: atom_id res chain seq x y z
N LEU A 1 -5.51 -10.34 15.11
CA LEU A 1 -6.85 -10.87 15.42
C LEU A 1 -7.21 -12.08 14.56
N LEU A 2 -7.65 -11.92 13.30
CA LEU A 2 -8.07 -13.08 12.46
C LEU A 2 -6.96 -14.11 12.24
N ARG A 3 -5.75 -13.63 11.92
CA ARG A 3 -4.56 -14.49 11.80
C ARG A 3 -4.22 -15.22 13.10
N ASP A 4 -4.35 -14.55 14.24
CA ASP A 4 -3.97 -15.10 15.55
C ASP A 4 -4.94 -16.18 16.02
N ALA A 5 -6.20 -16.14 15.55
CA ALA A 5 -7.17 -17.20 15.79
C ALA A 5 -6.78 -18.53 15.10
N GLY A 6 -5.85 -18.50 14.14
CA GLY A 6 -5.32 -19.69 13.47
C GLY A 6 -6.27 -20.37 12.48
N THR A 7 -7.47 -19.82 12.27
CA THR A 7 -8.51 -20.36 11.37
C THR A 7 -8.70 -19.57 10.09
N TRP A 8 -7.97 -18.47 9.92
CA TRP A 8 -7.99 -17.61 8.73
C TRP A 8 -6.63 -17.58 8.06
N PHE A 9 -6.60 -17.83 6.76
CA PHE A 9 -5.42 -17.55 5.95
C PHE A 9 -5.33 -16.05 5.71
N HIS A 10 -4.20 -15.45 6.08
CA HIS A 10 -3.96 -14.03 5.92
C HIS A 10 -3.02 -13.77 4.74
N TYR A 11 -3.58 -13.24 3.67
CA TYR A 11 -2.84 -12.75 2.51
C TYR A 11 -2.63 -11.23 2.63
N SER A 12 -1.37 -10.80 2.74
CA SER A 12 -1.02 -9.37 2.78
C SER A 12 -0.48 -8.94 1.42
N ILE A 13 -1.14 -7.96 0.81
CA ILE A 13 -0.75 -7.40 -0.48
C ILE A 13 0.61 -6.70 -0.37
N ASP A 14 0.83 -5.88 0.66
CA ASP A 14 2.11 -5.18 0.86
C ASP A 14 3.29 -6.16 1.02
N TYR A 15 3.08 -7.24 1.77
CA TYR A 15 4.08 -8.29 1.90
C TYR A 15 4.37 -8.95 0.55
N ARG A 16 3.33 -9.21 -0.26
CA ARG A 16 3.49 -9.80 -1.59
C ARG A 16 4.21 -8.85 -2.56
N ILE A 17 3.82 -7.57 -2.59
CA ILE A 17 4.50 -6.52 -3.37
C ILE A 17 5.99 -6.57 -3.07
N GLY A 18 6.36 -6.46 -1.80
CA GLY A 18 7.74 -6.42 -1.35
C GLY A 18 8.55 -7.69 -1.65
N THR A 19 7.97 -8.87 -1.44
CA THR A 19 8.69 -10.14 -1.59
C THR A 19 8.72 -10.69 -3.00
N ARG A 20 7.68 -10.47 -3.81
CA ARG A 20 7.55 -11.09 -5.13
C ARG A 20 7.87 -10.13 -6.27
N TYR A 21 7.36 -8.91 -6.21
CA TYR A 21 7.33 -8.01 -7.37
C TYR A 21 8.34 -6.87 -7.28
N MET A 22 8.66 -6.44 -6.06
CA MET A 22 9.62 -5.36 -5.79
C MET A 22 10.95 -5.88 -5.24
N GLY A 23 11.11 -7.19 -5.03
CA GLY A 23 12.29 -7.78 -4.40
C GLY A 23 13.59 -7.41 -5.09
N ASP A 24 13.66 -7.57 -6.41
CA ASP A 24 14.84 -7.23 -7.21
C ASP A 24 15.10 -5.72 -7.22
N HIS A 25 14.06 -4.90 -7.35
CA HIS A 25 14.18 -3.44 -7.27
C HIS A 25 14.77 -2.96 -5.94
N ILE A 26 14.30 -3.53 -4.82
CA ILE A 26 14.80 -3.25 -3.48
C ILE A 26 16.27 -3.67 -3.36
N VAL A 27 16.60 -4.91 -3.75
CA VAL A 27 17.97 -5.45 -3.66
C VAL A 27 18.94 -4.67 -4.56
N ASP A 28 18.54 -4.31 -5.77
CA ASP A 28 19.35 -3.51 -6.68
C ASP A 28 19.58 -2.08 -6.16
N ASN A 29 18.62 -1.52 -5.41
CA ASN A 29 18.83 -0.26 -4.72
C ASN A 29 19.92 -0.38 -3.65
N PHE A 30 19.93 -1.46 -2.86
CA PHE A 30 20.98 -1.71 -1.87
C PHE A 30 22.34 -1.93 -2.52
N LYS A 31 22.39 -2.72 -3.60
CA LYS A 31 23.61 -2.93 -4.38
C LYS A 31 24.13 -1.60 -4.92
N ARG A 32 23.27 -0.74 -5.48
CA ARG A 32 23.69 0.57 -6.01
C ARG A 32 24.36 1.44 -4.94
N GLU A 33 23.85 1.43 -3.71
CA GLU A 33 24.48 2.12 -2.60
C GLU A 33 25.81 1.45 -2.18
N ALA A 34 25.83 0.12 -2.04
CA ALA A 34 27.04 -0.62 -1.68
C ALA A 34 28.16 -0.44 -2.72
N MET A 35 27.83 -0.34 -4.00
CA MET A 35 28.78 -0.14 -5.11
C MET A 35 29.50 1.21 -5.04
N ARG A 36 29.00 2.20 -4.27
CA ARG A 36 29.69 3.48 -4.04
C ARG A 36 30.88 3.33 -3.08
N ASN A 37 30.88 2.28 -2.26
CA ASN A 37 31.97 1.96 -1.35
C ASN A 37 32.93 0.97 -2.02
N PRO A 38 34.21 1.33 -2.30
CA PRO A 38 35.15 0.45 -3.00
C PRO A 38 35.34 -0.93 -2.34
N PHE A 39 35.38 -0.98 -1.01
CA PHE A 39 35.54 -2.24 -0.27
C PHE A 39 34.33 -3.17 -0.46
N LEU A 40 33.10 -2.65 -0.35
CA LEU A 40 31.90 -3.45 -0.58
C LEU A 40 31.73 -3.83 -2.06
N ARG A 41 32.09 -2.93 -2.97
CA ARG A 41 32.08 -3.17 -4.42
C ARG A 41 32.95 -4.36 -4.80
N ASP A 42 34.20 -4.39 -4.34
CA ASP A 42 35.13 -5.46 -4.69
C ASP A 42 34.62 -6.81 -4.19
N LEU A 43 34.10 -6.86 -2.94
CA LEU A 43 33.51 -8.07 -2.37
C LEU A 43 32.25 -8.56 -3.10
N LEU A 44 31.41 -7.64 -3.60
CA LEU A 44 30.22 -7.99 -4.39
C LEU A 44 30.59 -8.48 -5.79
N LEU A 45 31.59 -7.87 -6.44
CA LEU A 45 32.03 -8.25 -7.79
C LEU A 45 32.78 -9.59 -7.78
N SER A 46 33.49 -9.91 -6.70
CA SER A 46 34.16 -11.21 -6.52
C SER A 46 33.26 -12.30 -5.95
N ASP A 47 31.96 -12.05 -5.81
CA ASP A 47 30.97 -12.96 -5.21
C ASP A 47 31.38 -13.44 -3.79
N SER A 48 32.13 -12.61 -3.07
CA SER A 48 32.59 -12.90 -1.71
C SER A 48 31.55 -12.53 -0.65
N ILE A 49 30.62 -11.65 -1.00
CA ILE A 49 29.40 -11.34 -0.22
C ILE A 49 28.19 -11.24 -1.14
N PHE A 50 26.99 -11.42 -0.60
CA PHE A 50 25.74 -11.11 -1.27
C PHE A 50 24.88 -10.17 -0.41
N ILE A 51 23.94 -9.46 -1.04
CA ILE A 51 22.99 -8.58 -0.37
C ILE A 51 21.57 -9.08 -0.66
N ALA A 52 20.76 -9.20 0.39
CA ALA A 52 19.36 -9.59 0.30
C ALA A 52 18.48 -8.65 1.14
N SER A 53 17.21 -8.54 0.76
CA SER A 53 16.19 -7.84 1.55
C SER A 53 15.64 -8.76 2.63
N ASN A 54 15.62 -8.28 3.88
CA ASN A 54 14.97 -8.97 5.00
C ASN A 54 13.56 -8.39 5.23
N LEU A 55 12.73 -8.44 4.18
CA LEU A 55 11.34 -8.03 4.24
C LEU A 55 10.51 -9.17 4.86
N THR A 56 9.81 -8.86 5.94
CA THR A 56 8.95 -9.82 6.63
C THR A 56 7.54 -9.28 6.71
N PHE A 57 6.59 -10.13 7.11
CA PHE A 57 5.21 -9.73 7.28
C PHE A 57 5.05 -8.50 8.21
N ASN A 58 5.87 -8.42 9.26
CA ASN A 58 5.83 -7.33 10.25
C ASN A 58 6.87 -6.22 9.97
N ASN A 59 7.68 -6.36 8.92
CA ASN A 59 8.74 -5.42 8.57
C ASN A 59 8.73 -5.11 7.07
N LEU A 60 8.00 -4.06 6.72
CA LEU A 60 7.91 -3.54 5.35
C LEU A 60 8.95 -2.43 5.07
N ALA A 61 9.86 -2.15 6.01
CA ALA A 61 10.84 -1.09 5.87
C ALA A 61 11.68 -1.15 4.57
N PRO A 62 12.08 -2.34 4.05
CA PRO A 62 12.79 -2.40 2.77
C PRO A 62 11.98 -1.84 1.59
N LEU A 63 10.67 -2.13 1.54
CA LEU A 63 9.77 -1.61 0.52
C LEU A 63 9.61 -0.09 0.68
N SER A 64 9.32 0.38 1.90
CA SER A 64 9.21 1.82 2.17
C SER A 64 10.49 2.58 1.81
N THR A 65 11.66 2.01 2.13
CA THR A 65 12.96 2.61 1.81
C THR A 65 13.17 2.75 0.31
N TYR A 66 12.73 1.74 -0.46
CA TYR A 66 12.77 1.82 -1.92
C TYR A 66 11.80 2.88 -2.45
N LEU A 67 10.54 2.92 -1.99
CA LEU A 67 9.59 3.92 -2.50
C LEU A 67 10.07 5.36 -2.27
N GLY A 68 10.58 5.64 -1.07
CA GLY A 68 11.12 6.96 -0.73
C GLY A 68 10.07 8.07 -0.83
N LYS A 69 10.54 9.32 -0.91
CA LYS A 69 9.70 10.52 -0.97
C LYS A 69 10.32 11.50 -1.98
N PRO A 70 9.53 12.28 -2.74
CA PRO A 70 10.09 13.24 -3.67
C PRO A 70 10.68 14.45 -2.92
N GLY A 71 11.75 15.03 -3.45
CA GLY A 71 12.38 16.24 -2.91
C GLY A 71 13.90 16.15 -2.83
N ASN A 72 14.49 16.96 -1.97
CA ASN A 72 15.94 17.13 -1.85
C ASN A 72 16.66 15.82 -1.48
N PRO A 73 17.58 15.30 -2.33
CA PRO A 73 18.37 14.10 -2.02
C PRO A 73 19.25 14.21 -0.77
N GLU A 74 19.72 15.40 -0.42
CA GLU A 74 20.51 15.63 0.80
C GLU A 74 19.67 15.47 2.07
N LYS A 75 18.34 15.58 1.95
CA LYS A 75 17.36 15.31 3.02
C LYS A 75 16.74 13.91 2.93
N GLY A 76 17.32 13.01 2.11
CA GLY A 76 16.79 11.67 1.89
C GLY A 76 15.62 11.60 0.90
N GLY A 77 15.42 12.66 0.10
CA GLY A 77 14.45 12.70 -0.98
C GLY A 77 14.95 12.05 -2.27
N LEU A 78 14.05 11.97 -3.25
CA LEU A 78 14.32 11.51 -4.60
C LEU A 78 13.99 12.64 -5.59
N PRO A 79 14.78 12.80 -6.68
CA PRO A 79 14.34 13.60 -7.81
C PRO A 79 12.93 13.18 -8.24
N PHE A 80 12.08 14.15 -8.58
CA PHE A 80 10.65 13.87 -8.77
C PHE A 80 10.38 12.80 -9.83
N GLU A 81 11.08 12.83 -10.96
CA GLU A 81 10.93 11.80 -12.01
C GLU A 81 11.45 10.42 -11.58
N ASP A 82 12.47 10.36 -10.70
CA ASP A 82 12.90 9.09 -10.11
C ASP A 82 11.83 8.52 -9.17
N TYR A 83 11.19 9.39 -8.37
CA TYR A 83 10.07 9.02 -7.53
C TYR A 83 8.88 8.53 -8.37
N MET A 84 8.48 9.24 -9.42
CA MET A 84 7.41 8.83 -10.33
C MET A 84 7.65 7.46 -10.95
N ARG A 85 8.89 7.15 -11.36
CA ARG A 85 9.25 5.82 -11.85
C ARG A 85 9.02 4.74 -10.78
N ARG A 86 9.41 5.01 -9.52
CA ARG A 86 9.21 4.05 -8.41
C ARG A 86 7.72 3.88 -8.07
N GLN A 87 6.93 4.93 -8.19
CA GLN A 87 5.46 4.87 -8.04
C GLN A 87 4.83 3.97 -9.11
N GLU A 88 5.26 4.06 -10.38
CA GLU A 88 4.75 3.17 -11.43
C GLU A 88 5.15 1.71 -11.19
N GLN A 89 6.38 1.45 -10.75
CA GLN A 89 6.80 0.09 -10.37
C GLN A 89 5.93 -0.47 -9.24
N HIS A 90 5.64 0.35 -8.22
CA HIS A 90 4.73 -0.02 -7.14
C HIS A 90 3.32 -0.30 -7.65
N ARG A 91 2.78 0.53 -8.54
CA ARG A 91 1.45 0.35 -9.13
C ARG A 91 1.32 -1.01 -9.82
N GLN A 92 2.30 -1.35 -10.66
CA GLN A 92 2.33 -2.64 -11.36
C GLN A 92 2.44 -3.80 -10.38
N ALA A 93 3.28 -3.66 -9.34
CA ALA A 93 3.44 -4.66 -8.29
C ALA A 93 2.17 -4.85 -7.47
N GLU A 94 1.44 -3.78 -7.14
CA GLU A 94 0.18 -3.81 -6.40
C GLU A 94 -0.92 -4.49 -7.22
N ILE A 95 -1.07 -4.13 -8.50
CA ILE A 95 -2.02 -4.81 -9.41
C ILE A 95 -1.70 -6.30 -9.51
N ALA A 96 -0.44 -6.66 -9.72
CA ALA A 96 -0.04 -8.06 -9.85
C ALA A 96 -0.26 -8.85 -8.54
N ALA A 97 0.02 -8.24 -7.38
CA ALA A 97 -0.26 -8.83 -6.08
C ALA A 97 -1.77 -9.00 -5.83
N LEU A 98 -2.61 -8.04 -6.24
CA LEU A 98 -4.06 -8.19 -6.14
C LEU A 98 -4.56 -9.35 -7.03
N LEU A 99 -4.03 -9.48 -8.25
CA LEU A 99 -4.38 -10.57 -9.18
C LEU A 99 -3.86 -11.95 -8.76
N ASP A 100 -2.90 -12.03 -7.84
CA ASP A 100 -2.46 -13.29 -7.24
C ASP A 100 -3.49 -13.86 -6.24
N THR A 101 -4.46 -13.06 -5.80
CA THR A 101 -5.43 -13.41 -4.74
C THR A 101 -6.15 -14.74 -4.99
N PRO A 102 -6.75 -15.02 -6.17
CA PRO A 102 -7.46 -16.29 -6.41
C PRO A 102 -6.54 -17.52 -6.23
N SER A 103 -5.27 -17.41 -6.65
CA SER A 103 -4.29 -18.48 -6.45
C SER A 103 -3.95 -18.72 -4.97
N PHE A 104 -3.96 -17.66 -4.15
CA PHE A 104 -3.77 -17.79 -2.71
C PHE A 104 -5.02 -18.33 -2.00
N VAL A 105 -6.23 -18.00 -2.46
CA VAL A 105 -7.48 -18.59 -1.96
C VAL A 105 -7.45 -20.10 -2.17
N HIS A 106 -7.21 -20.58 -3.39
CA HIS A 106 -7.13 -22.02 -3.66
C HIS A 106 -6.01 -22.71 -2.88
N ARG A 107 -4.81 -22.12 -2.79
CA ARG A 107 -3.72 -22.71 -2.00
C ARG A 107 -4.02 -22.75 -0.50
N ALA A 108 -4.70 -21.74 0.03
CA ALA A 108 -5.09 -21.70 1.44
C ALA A 108 -5.98 -22.91 1.79
N GLU A 109 -6.92 -23.25 0.90
CA GLU A 109 -7.78 -24.41 1.06
C GLU A 109 -7.04 -25.73 0.75
N ASP A 110 -6.47 -25.88 -0.44
CA ASP A 110 -5.91 -27.15 -0.93
C ASP A 110 -4.70 -27.64 -0.15
N LEU A 111 -3.80 -26.73 0.25
CA LEU A 111 -2.53 -27.10 0.88
C LEU A 111 -2.60 -27.06 2.41
N TYR A 112 -3.40 -26.14 2.95
CA TYR A 112 -3.38 -25.82 4.37
C TYR A 112 -4.73 -26.06 5.06
N GLY A 113 -5.80 -26.32 4.31
CA GLY A 113 -7.13 -26.59 4.85
C GLY A 113 -7.82 -25.37 5.48
N TYR A 114 -7.38 -24.15 5.17
CA TYR A 114 -8.06 -22.94 5.64
C TYR A 114 -9.37 -22.75 4.89
N ARG A 115 -10.46 -22.67 5.65
CA ARG A 115 -11.80 -22.37 5.10
C ARG A 115 -12.13 -20.88 5.05
N ASN A 116 -11.39 -20.06 5.80
CA ASN A 116 -11.56 -18.62 5.83
C ASN A 116 -10.31 -17.94 5.27
N PHE A 117 -10.52 -16.90 4.48
CA PHE A 117 -9.46 -16.15 3.83
C PHE A 117 -9.67 -14.66 4.07
N VAL A 118 -8.61 -13.94 4.43
CA VAL A 118 -8.62 -12.48 4.48
C VAL A 118 -7.50 -11.94 3.59
N CYS A 119 -7.89 -11.06 2.67
CA CYS A 119 -6.97 -10.25 1.89
C CYS A 119 -6.83 -8.88 2.55
N ASP A 120 -5.66 -8.63 3.14
CA ASP A 120 -5.28 -7.31 3.62
C ASP A 120 -4.69 -6.50 2.45
N SER A 121 -5.55 -5.69 1.84
CA SER A 121 -5.20 -4.85 0.68
C SER A 121 -4.41 -3.61 1.10
N GLY A 122 -3.56 -3.11 0.20
CA GLY A 122 -2.91 -1.82 0.39
C GLY A 122 -3.94 -0.67 0.51
N GLY A 123 -3.61 0.35 1.30
CA GLY A 123 -4.43 1.57 1.43
C GLY A 123 -4.50 2.43 0.16
N SER A 124 -3.86 1.98 -0.92
CA SER A 124 -3.85 2.54 -2.26
C SER A 124 -4.66 1.71 -3.28
N ILE A 125 -5.36 0.64 -2.87
CA ILE A 125 -6.13 -0.19 -3.81
C ILE A 125 -7.08 0.63 -4.68
N CYS A 126 -7.76 1.61 -4.10
CA CYS A 126 -8.68 2.51 -4.81
C CYS A 126 -8.00 3.39 -5.87
N GLU A 127 -6.66 3.49 -5.85
CA GLU A 127 -5.86 4.26 -6.79
C GLU A 127 -5.31 3.43 -7.95
N VAL A 128 -5.45 2.10 -7.90
CA VAL A 128 -4.97 1.16 -8.93
C VAL A 128 -6.09 0.43 -9.67
N VAL A 129 -7.34 0.80 -9.41
CA VAL A 129 -8.56 0.25 -10.00
C VAL A 129 -9.50 1.37 -10.44
N ASP A 130 -10.47 1.06 -11.29
CA ASP A 130 -11.59 1.93 -11.62
C ASP A 130 -12.90 1.37 -11.03
N PRO A 131 -13.42 1.91 -9.92
CA PRO A 131 -14.62 1.39 -9.29
C PRO A 131 -15.91 1.57 -10.10
N ASP A 132 -15.93 2.47 -11.09
CA ASP A 132 -17.11 2.71 -11.92
C ASP A 132 -17.05 1.92 -13.25
N ASP A 133 -15.94 1.26 -13.57
CA ASP A 133 -15.82 0.35 -14.71
C ASP A 133 -16.22 -1.08 -14.34
N PRO A 134 -17.40 -1.60 -14.76
CA PRO A 134 -17.81 -2.98 -14.48
C PRO A 134 -16.89 -4.04 -15.11
N ALA A 135 -15.99 -3.66 -16.03
CA ALA A 135 -15.00 -4.53 -16.63
C ALA A 135 -13.61 -4.41 -16.00
N ASP A 136 -13.46 -3.68 -14.87
CA ASP A 136 -12.17 -3.57 -14.18
C ASP A 136 -11.63 -4.96 -13.81
N LEU A 137 -10.46 -5.28 -14.34
CA LEU A 137 -9.86 -6.62 -14.23
C LEU A 137 -9.60 -7.02 -12.77
N VAL A 138 -9.13 -6.09 -11.95
CA VAL A 138 -8.74 -6.36 -10.56
C VAL A 138 -9.98 -6.54 -9.71
N LEU A 139 -10.95 -5.62 -9.83
CA LEU A 139 -12.18 -5.68 -9.05
C LEU A 139 -13.01 -6.92 -9.40
N ASN A 140 -13.11 -7.29 -10.68
CA ASN A 140 -13.74 -8.55 -11.08
C ASN A 140 -13.02 -9.76 -10.45
N ALA A 141 -11.69 -9.83 -10.55
CA ALA A 141 -10.92 -10.96 -9.99
C ALA A 141 -11.06 -11.08 -8.47
N LEU A 142 -11.16 -9.95 -7.75
CA LEU A 142 -11.35 -9.93 -6.30
C LEU A 142 -12.79 -10.28 -5.92
N ALA A 143 -13.79 -9.64 -6.55
CA ALA A 143 -15.20 -9.82 -6.22
C ALA A 143 -15.72 -11.23 -6.52
N ASP A 144 -15.11 -11.94 -7.48
CA ASP A 144 -15.45 -13.33 -7.80
C ASP A 144 -15.06 -14.30 -6.67
N GLN A 145 -14.12 -13.92 -5.80
CA GLN A 145 -13.56 -14.78 -4.74
C GLN A 145 -13.79 -14.24 -3.33
N LEU A 146 -13.96 -12.92 -3.18
CA LEU A 146 -13.97 -12.22 -1.90
C LEU A 146 -15.11 -11.22 -1.82
N LEU A 147 -15.57 -10.96 -0.60
CA LEU A 147 -16.37 -9.79 -0.29
C LEU A 147 -15.44 -8.59 -0.06
N LEU A 148 -15.54 -7.55 -0.89
CA LEU A 148 -14.82 -6.31 -0.67
C LEU A 148 -15.47 -5.52 0.48
N ILE A 149 -14.67 -5.11 1.46
CA ILE A 149 -15.13 -4.40 2.65
C ILE A 149 -14.36 -3.10 2.77
N TRP A 150 -15.06 -1.98 2.65
CA TRP A 150 -14.51 -0.68 2.99
C TRP A 150 -14.75 -0.35 4.46
N ILE A 151 -13.69 -0.03 5.19
CA ILE A 151 -13.76 0.47 6.56
C ILE A 151 -13.90 2.00 6.51
N GLU A 152 -15.14 2.49 6.64
CA GLU A 152 -15.50 3.91 6.59
C GLU A 152 -15.08 4.60 7.91
N GLY A 153 -14.13 5.53 7.81
CA GLY A 153 -13.70 6.37 8.92
C GLY A 153 -14.57 7.60 9.10
N THR A 154 -14.71 8.07 10.34
CA THR A 154 -15.32 9.38 10.65
C THR A 154 -14.34 10.53 10.39
N GLU A 155 -14.80 11.77 10.47
CA GLU A 155 -13.90 12.95 10.45
C GLU A 155 -12.85 12.89 11.57
N ALA A 156 -13.25 12.46 12.78
CA ALA A 156 -12.33 12.26 13.90
C ALA A 156 -11.29 11.16 13.60
N HIS A 157 -11.69 10.09 12.92
CA HIS A 157 -10.76 9.05 12.47
C HIS A 157 -9.78 9.60 11.43
N THR A 158 -10.26 10.40 10.49
CA THR A 158 -9.42 11.06 9.46
C THR A 158 -8.40 11.99 10.10
N ALA A 159 -8.80 12.80 11.08
CA ALA A 159 -7.90 13.67 11.83
C ALA A 159 -6.83 12.87 12.60
N GLU A 160 -7.20 11.73 13.19
CA GLU A 160 -6.25 10.83 13.85
C GLU A 160 -5.27 10.18 12.87
N LEU A 161 -5.71 9.81 11.66
CA LEU A 161 -4.81 9.32 10.60
C LEU A 161 -3.79 10.37 10.19
N ILE A 162 -4.22 11.62 9.99
CA ILE A 162 -3.34 12.75 9.67
C ILE A 162 -2.32 12.95 10.79
N ARG A 163 -2.77 13.01 12.05
CA ARG A 163 -1.89 13.17 13.21
C ARG A 163 -0.85 12.06 13.32
N ARG A 164 -1.23 10.80 13.02
CA ARG A 164 -0.30 9.66 13.02
C ARG A 164 0.70 9.76 11.89
N PHE A 165 0.26 10.15 10.70
CA PHE A 165 1.10 10.32 9.53
C PHE A 165 2.12 11.44 9.74
N ASP A 166 1.73 12.57 10.34
CA ASP A 166 2.64 13.67 10.66
C ASP A 166 3.79 13.26 11.60
N ARG A 167 3.57 12.28 12.46
CA ARG A 167 4.60 11.77 13.38
C ARG A 167 5.63 10.87 12.66
N ASP A 168 5.18 10.10 11.66
CA ASP A 168 6.00 9.14 10.93
C ASP A 168 5.50 9.03 9.48
N PRO A 169 5.89 9.98 8.60
CA PRO A 169 5.37 10.07 7.24
C PRO A 169 5.97 8.96 6.36
N LYS A 170 5.22 7.87 6.25
CA LYS A 170 5.61 6.72 5.43
C LYS A 170 5.32 6.99 3.94
N PRO A 171 6.18 6.51 3.04
CA PRO A 171 5.91 6.52 1.61
C PRO A 171 4.57 5.86 1.26
N MET A 172 3.89 6.40 0.26
CA MET A 172 2.61 5.91 -0.23
C MET A 172 2.56 5.97 -1.76
N TYR A 173 1.72 5.11 -2.34
CA TYR A 173 1.34 5.26 -3.74
C TYR A 173 0.35 6.42 -3.94
N TYR A 174 0.40 7.05 -5.11
CA TYR A 174 -0.52 8.10 -5.58
C TYR A 174 -0.71 7.93 -7.09
N ARG A 175 -1.91 8.21 -7.60
CA ARG A 175 -2.19 8.29 -9.04
C ARG A 175 -1.29 9.35 -9.68
N PRO A 176 -0.70 9.08 -10.88
CA PRO A 176 0.25 9.99 -11.50
C PRO A 176 -0.26 11.41 -11.69
N ASP A 177 -1.51 11.56 -12.16
CA ASP A 177 -2.08 12.88 -12.45
C ASP A 177 -2.32 13.69 -11.17
N PHE A 178 -2.84 13.04 -10.12
CA PHE A 178 -3.00 13.65 -8.81
C PHE A 178 -1.66 14.13 -8.25
N LEU A 179 -0.65 13.26 -8.27
CA LEU A 179 0.67 13.56 -7.72
C LEU A 179 1.38 14.67 -8.50
N ARG A 180 1.33 14.66 -9.84
CA ARG A 180 1.90 15.73 -10.67
C ARG A 180 1.23 17.07 -10.41
N ALA A 181 -0.10 17.10 -10.29
CA ALA A 181 -0.84 18.31 -9.97
C ALA A 181 -0.44 18.86 -8.59
N LYS A 182 -0.37 18.00 -7.58
CA LYS A 182 0.00 18.39 -6.21
C LYS A 182 1.45 18.79 -6.07
N TRP A 183 2.35 18.17 -6.82
CA TRP A 183 3.74 18.59 -6.89
C TRP A 183 3.87 20.00 -7.46
N ALA A 184 3.25 20.28 -8.60
CA ALA A 184 3.27 21.61 -9.22
C ALA A 184 2.65 22.69 -8.31
N GLU A 185 1.50 22.38 -7.69
CA GLU A 185 0.83 23.26 -6.74
C GLU A 185 1.72 23.60 -5.53
N TYR A 186 2.42 22.60 -4.97
CA TYR A 186 3.30 22.80 -3.84
C TYR A 186 4.49 23.71 -4.18
N LEU A 187 5.13 23.48 -5.33
CA LEU A 187 6.27 24.31 -5.78
C LEU A 187 5.87 25.77 -6.01
N ASP A 188 4.69 26.00 -6.60
CA ASP A 188 4.16 27.34 -6.86
C ASP A 188 3.82 28.07 -5.56
N GLN A 189 3.14 27.39 -4.62
CA GLN A 189 2.77 27.97 -3.32
C GLN A 189 3.99 28.32 -2.47
N GLU A 190 5.00 27.46 -2.44
CA GLU A 190 6.22 27.67 -1.65
C GLU A 190 7.25 28.54 -2.37
N GLY A 191 7.13 28.72 -3.69
CA GLY A 191 8.08 29.50 -4.51
C GLY A 191 9.49 28.89 -4.54
N ILE A 192 9.59 27.55 -4.50
CA ILE A 192 10.87 26.83 -4.42
C ILE A 192 11.09 25.91 -5.63
N ALA A 193 12.36 25.63 -5.90
CA ALA A 193 12.74 24.60 -6.88
C ALA A 193 12.58 23.19 -6.28
N GLU A 194 12.39 22.18 -7.14
CA GLU A 194 12.26 20.77 -6.76
C GLU A 194 13.37 20.27 -5.83
N THR A 195 14.60 20.71 -6.07
CA THR A 195 15.79 20.32 -5.29
C THR A 195 15.82 20.91 -3.89
N ALA A 196 14.99 21.91 -3.59
CA ALA A 196 14.88 22.54 -2.26
C ALA A 196 13.76 21.95 -1.42
N VAL A 197 12.87 21.14 -2.01
CA VAL A 197 11.72 20.55 -1.32
C VAL A 197 12.17 19.65 -0.18
N ASP A 198 11.61 19.86 1.00
CA ASP A 198 11.73 18.92 2.11
C ASP A 198 10.78 17.73 1.87
N PRO A 199 11.30 16.50 1.72
CA PRO A 199 10.45 15.35 1.41
C PRO A 199 9.37 15.09 2.45
N ASP A 200 9.65 15.34 3.74
CA ASP A 200 8.68 15.16 4.82
C ASP A 200 7.61 16.24 4.81
N ALA A 201 7.99 17.49 4.53
CA ALA A 201 7.02 18.58 4.44
C ALA A 201 6.03 18.36 3.30
N PHE A 202 6.53 17.95 2.12
CA PHE A 202 5.67 17.70 0.96
C PHE A 202 4.67 16.58 1.20
N VAL A 203 5.12 15.42 1.72
CA VAL A 203 4.20 14.30 1.91
C VAL A 203 3.18 14.56 3.02
N ARG A 204 3.54 15.30 4.09
CA ARG A 204 2.58 15.73 5.11
C ARG A 204 1.52 16.66 4.53
N TRP A 205 1.96 17.65 3.75
CA TRP A 205 1.07 18.59 3.06
C TRP A 205 0.13 17.87 2.08
N THR A 206 0.63 16.86 1.37
CA THR A 206 -0.16 16.11 0.38
C THR A 206 -1.10 15.08 1.02
N TYR A 207 -0.79 14.58 2.22
CA TYR A 207 -1.50 13.45 2.84
C TYR A 207 -2.99 13.70 3.05
N ALA A 208 -3.36 14.83 3.67
CA ALA A 208 -4.76 15.16 3.92
C ALA A 208 -5.56 15.29 2.61
N GLN A 209 -4.92 15.81 1.57
CA GLN A 209 -5.51 15.98 0.25
C GLN A 209 -5.70 14.62 -0.45
N ALA A 210 -4.75 13.70 -0.27
CA ALA A 210 -4.86 12.34 -0.78
C ALA A 210 -5.99 11.56 -0.07
N LEU A 211 -6.16 11.72 1.25
CA LEU A 211 -7.29 11.13 1.96
C LEU A 211 -8.62 11.63 1.40
N ALA A 212 -8.76 12.95 1.21
CA ALA A 212 -9.96 13.53 0.63
C ALA A 212 -10.21 13.02 -0.80
N HIS A 213 -9.16 12.85 -1.60
CA HIS A 213 -9.25 12.28 -2.95
C HIS A 213 -9.70 10.82 -2.96
N ARG A 214 -9.26 10.00 -2.00
CA ARG A 214 -9.58 8.57 -1.91
C ARG A 214 -10.99 8.27 -1.42
N GLN A 215 -11.57 9.14 -0.59
CA GLN A 215 -12.91 8.97 -0.04
C GLN A 215 -13.99 8.62 -1.09
N PRO A 216 -14.17 9.41 -2.18
CA PRO A 216 -15.17 9.07 -3.20
C PRO A 216 -14.84 7.77 -3.95
N LEU A 217 -13.56 7.42 -4.11
CA LEU A 217 -13.15 6.17 -4.78
C LEU A 217 -13.51 4.96 -3.91
N TYR A 218 -13.22 5.00 -2.61
CA TYR A 218 -13.63 3.94 -1.69
C TYR A 218 -15.15 3.81 -1.58
N ALA A 219 -15.88 4.94 -1.56
CA ALA A 219 -17.33 4.93 -1.56
C ALA A 219 -17.89 4.30 -2.84
N ALA A 220 -17.27 4.54 -4.00
CA ALA A 220 -17.64 3.90 -5.25
C ALA A 220 -17.34 2.39 -5.25
N MET A 221 -16.18 1.97 -4.72
CA MET A 221 -15.86 0.55 -4.53
C MET A 221 -16.91 -0.15 -3.67
N ALA A 222 -17.23 0.41 -2.50
CA ALA A 222 -18.24 -0.18 -1.63
C ALA A 222 -19.63 -0.22 -2.28
N ARG A 223 -20.02 0.82 -3.02
CA ARG A 223 -21.33 0.88 -3.70
C ARG A 223 -21.46 -0.14 -4.83
N ASN A 224 -20.41 -0.30 -5.64
CA ASN A 224 -20.49 -1.07 -6.88
C ASN A 224 -19.99 -2.53 -6.72
N TRP A 225 -19.13 -2.80 -5.72
CA TRP A 225 -18.37 -4.07 -5.62
C TRP A 225 -18.37 -4.75 -4.25
N GLY A 226 -18.99 -4.16 -3.23
CA GLY A 226 -18.86 -4.71 -1.88
C GLY A 226 -19.78 -4.09 -0.86
N ILE A 227 -19.26 -3.94 0.37
CA ILE A 227 -19.96 -3.33 1.49
C ILE A 227 -19.09 -2.29 2.18
N LYS A 228 -19.73 -1.49 3.03
CA LYS A 228 -19.04 -0.64 4.00
C LYS A 228 -19.38 -1.04 5.43
N VAL A 229 -18.39 -0.94 6.30
CA VAL A 229 -18.52 -1.07 7.75
C VAL A 229 -17.87 0.15 8.40
N ARG A 230 -18.34 0.58 9.57
CA ARG A 230 -17.75 1.75 10.23
C ARG A 230 -16.49 1.35 11.00
N ALA A 231 -15.48 2.23 10.97
CA ALA A 231 -14.25 2.04 11.73
C ALA A 231 -14.50 1.86 13.24
N GLU A 232 -15.53 2.53 13.79
CA GLU A 232 -15.93 2.40 15.20
C GLU A 232 -16.45 1.01 15.56
N ASP A 233 -17.15 0.35 14.63
CA ASP A 233 -17.69 -0.99 14.85
C ASP A 233 -16.58 -2.04 14.69
N VAL A 234 -15.69 -1.86 13.71
CA VAL A 234 -14.48 -2.70 13.56
C VAL A 234 -13.61 -2.63 14.81
N ALA A 235 -13.46 -1.44 15.43
CA ALA A 235 -12.66 -1.27 16.64
C ALA A 235 -13.22 -2.01 17.87
N ARG A 236 -14.51 -2.41 17.85
CA ARG A 236 -15.15 -3.19 18.91
C ARG A 236 -15.01 -4.70 18.71
N VAL A 237 -14.56 -5.14 17.54
CA VAL A 237 -14.36 -6.57 17.22
C VAL A 237 -13.14 -7.10 17.97
N SER A 238 -13.35 -8.11 18.81
CA SER A 238 -12.29 -8.75 19.62
C SER A 238 -11.85 -10.12 19.10
N ASP A 239 -12.65 -10.75 18.25
CA ASP A 239 -12.41 -12.10 17.73
C ASP A 239 -13.02 -12.31 16.34
N ALA A 240 -12.76 -13.48 15.76
CA ALA A 240 -13.23 -13.81 14.42
C ALA A 240 -14.75 -13.95 14.32
N GLU A 241 -15.43 -14.31 15.41
CA GLU A 241 -16.88 -14.44 15.42
C GLU A 241 -17.54 -13.06 15.37
N GLY A 242 -17.06 -12.12 16.19
CA GLY A 242 -17.49 -10.73 16.17
C GLY A 242 -17.24 -10.06 14.81
N PHE A 243 -16.14 -10.41 14.14
CA PHE A 243 -15.88 -9.95 12.76
C PHE A 243 -16.96 -10.46 11.81
N SER A 244 -17.24 -11.77 11.82
CA SER A 244 -18.28 -12.36 10.97
C SER A 244 -19.65 -11.76 11.25
N GLN A 245 -20.01 -11.54 12.52
CA GLN A 245 -21.27 -10.89 12.91
C GLN A 245 -21.39 -9.47 12.36
N LEU A 246 -20.32 -8.67 12.44
CA LEU A 246 -20.28 -7.32 11.87
C LEU A 246 -20.52 -7.34 10.35
N VAL A 247 -19.87 -8.27 9.64
CA VAL A 247 -20.04 -8.43 8.20
C VAL A 247 -21.46 -8.87 7.84
N THR A 248 -22.03 -9.83 8.58
CA THR A 248 -23.43 -10.26 8.39
C THR A 248 -24.41 -9.10 8.55
N GLN A 249 -24.27 -8.30 9.61
CA GLN A 249 -25.14 -7.14 9.84
C GLN A 249 -25.04 -6.11 8.72
N ALA A 250 -23.84 -5.88 8.18
CA ALA A 250 -23.65 -4.97 7.06
C ALA A 250 -24.28 -5.48 5.76
N LEU A 251 -24.24 -6.79 5.50
CA LEU A 251 -24.90 -7.42 4.35
C LEU A 251 -26.43 -7.39 4.46
N GLU A 252 -26.98 -7.59 5.66
CA GLU A 252 -28.43 -7.52 5.92
C GLU A 252 -29.01 -6.10 5.77
N ALA A 253 -28.16 -5.07 5.80
CA ALA A 253 -28.54 -3.67 5.66
C ALA A 253 -28.50 -3.14 4.21
N LEU A 254 -28.06 -3.94 3.25
CA LEU A 254 -28.07 -3.63 1.81
C LEU A 254 -29.48 -3.72 1.20
#